data_AF-A0A0V0XPQ4-F1
#
_entry.id   AF-A0A0V0XPQ4-F1
#
_cell.length_a   1.000
_cell.length_b   1.000
_cell.length_c   1.000
_cell.angle_alpha   90.00
_cell.angle_beta   90.00
_cell.angle_gamma   90.00
#
_symmetry.space_group_name_H-M   'P 1'
#
loop_
_entity.id
_entity.type
_entity.pdbx_description
1 polymer ?
#
loop_
_entity_poly.entity_id
_entity_poly.type
_entity_poly.pdbx_seq_one_letter_code
_entity_poly.pdbx_strand_id
1 'polypeptide(L)'
;LMDHSNESMHVEETCSRKTPTLDWNALAKMKHKQRRAVIKKFKRSIRRQRRVANSSSTISDQTVCETSSVVIQSEYDEEEWLRRESVARAEFLKSNEQKKNNILSDASLVETINFGNIDRDVSLSAAEVPNVRIWNNKVSCPYFSRVGSCPHYPQSCTFLHELPEKSSTLLISNIFRHFALVEPCLNESSEEDVWLLYDKFELYQEFCDFFIDIEKQLKEFGKLKKLIVCQNTVRHLRGNVYVEYSKQDEARAAMVGLYGRWYNRMQIYPRLVSVNWTDALCNEFVRFKKCERNNTCYLLHPFQNPTSKRRT
;
A
#
# COMPACT_ATOMS: atom_id res chain seq x y z
N LEU A 1 -34.46 47.86 -55.02
CA LEU A 1 -35.37 46.76 -54.66
C LEU A 1 -34.81 45.49 -55.27
N MET A 2 -34.26 44.61 -54.41
CA MET A 2 -34.09 43.15 -54.56
C MET A 2 -33.23 42.64 -55.73
N ASP A 3 -32.47 41.55 -55.63
CA ASP A 3 -31.85 40.81 -54.52
C ASP A 3 -30.88 39.86 -55.24
N HIS A 4 -29.64 39.75 -54.74
CA HIS A 4 -28.69 38.74 -55.21
C HIS A 4 -28.98 37.41 -54.50
N SER A 5 -29.56 36.44 -55.20
CA SER A 5 -29.62 35.05 -54.74
C SER A 5 -28.51 34.25 -55.42
N ASN A 6 -27.38 34.12 -54.72
CA ASN A 6 -26.31 33.21 -55.07
C ASN A 6 -26.46 31.98 -54.16
N GLU A 7 -26.85 30.85 -54.74
CA GLU A 7 -26.92 29.53 -54.10
C GLU A 7 -25.52 29.10 -53.64
N SER A 8 -25.29 29.02 -52.32
CA SER A 8 -24.13 28.30 -51.77
C SER A 8 -24.62 27.08 -50.98
N MET A 9 -24.35 25.89 -51.53
CA MET A 9 -24.44 24.62 -50.84
C MET A 9 -23.58 24.63 -49.56
N HIS A 10 -24.24 24.63 -48.40
CA HIS A 10 -23.60 24.20 -47.15
C HIS A 10 -23.83 22.71 -46.97
N VAL A 11 -22.77 21.93 -47.21
CA VAL A 11 -22.67 20.53 -46.76
C VAL A 11 -22.40 20.58 -45.26
N GLU A 12 -23.42 20.33 -44.44
CA GLU A 12 -23.24 20.07 -43.01
C GLU A 12 -22.53 18.71 -42.82
N GLU A 13 -21.20 18.73 -42.67
CA GLU A 13 -20.45 17.60 -42.16
C GLU A 13 -20.77 17.40 -40.67
N THR A 14 -21.76 16.55 -40.39
CA THR A 14 -22.06 16.10 -39.02
C THR A 14 -20.91 15.21 -38.52
N CYS A 15 -20.03 15.79 -37.71
CA CYS A 15 -18.97 15.06 -36.99
C CYS A 15 -19.59 14.17 -35.89
N SER A 16 -20.13 13.02 -36.29
CA SER A 16 -20.61 11.97 -35.37
C SER A 16 -19.41 11.31 -34.69
N ARG A 17 -18.90 11.91 -33.61
CA ARG A 17 -17.87 11.29 -32.76
C ARG A 17 -18.49 10.15 -31.96
N LYS A 18 -18.52 8.95 -32.53
CA LYS A 18 -18.93 7.71 -31.84
C LYS A 18 -18.12 7.55 -30.55
N THR A 19 -18.81 7.41 -29.43
CA THR A 19 -18.20 7.07 -28.14
C THR A 19 -17.54 5.70 -28.26
N PRO A 20 -16.27 5.53 -27.87
CA PRO A 20 -15.64 4.21 -27.96
C PRO A 20 -16.34 3.26 -27.00
N THR A 21 -16.82 2.12 -27.50
CA THR A 21 -17.40 1.03 -26.70
C THR A 21 -16.54 -0.23 -26.80
N LEU A 22 -16.49 -1.03 -25.74
CA LEU A 22 -15.81 -2.33 -25.72
C LEU A 22 -16.80 -3.42 -26.08
N ASP A 23 -16.43 -4.29 -27.02
CA ASP A 23 -17.16 -5.53 -27.28
C ASP A 23 -16.81 -6.58 -26.21
N TRP A 24 -17.68 -6.68 -25.21
CA TRP A 24 -17.55 -7.63 -24.11
C TRP A 24 -17.69 -9.09 -24.54
N ASN A 25 -18.45 -9.37 -25.61
CA ASN A 25 -18.66 -10.73 -26.13
C ASN A 25 -17.42 -11.25 -26.87
N ALA A 26 -16.75 -10.38 -27.63
CA ALA A 26 -15.45 -10.71 -28.23
C ALA A 26 -14.39 -10.93 -27.14
N LEU A 27 -14.35 -10.08 -26.12
CA LEU A 27 -13.40 -10.19 -24.99
C LEU A 27 -13.57 -11.49 -24.22
N ALA A 28 -14.80 -11.95 -23.99
CA ALA A 28 -15.09 -13.19 -23.26
C ALA A 28 -14.46 -14.43 -23.93
N LYS A 29 -14.32 -14.42 -25.27
CA LYS A 29 -13.75 -15.51 -26.07
C LYS A 29 -12.22 -15.48 -26.15
N MET A 30 -11.56 -14.43 -25.67
CA MET A 30 -10.10 -14.29 -25.75
C MET A 30 -9.37 -14.97 -24.59
N LYS A 31 -8.11 -15.39 -24.82
CA LYS A 31 -7.22 -15.81 -23.73
C LYS A 31 -7.00 -14.66 -22.75
N HIS A 32 -6.91 -14.99 -21.47
CA HIS A 32 -6.86 -14.02 -20.36
C HIS A 32 -5.83 -12.88 -20.57
N LYS A 33 -4.61 -13.20 -21.04
CA LYS A 33 -3.55 -12.21 -21.31
C LYS A 33 -3.95 -11.21 -22.40
N GLN A 34 -4.58 -11.69 -23.48
CA GLN A 34 -5.04 -10.86 -24.60
C GLN A 34 -6.25 -10.00 -24.19
N ARG A 35 -7.22 -10.59 -23.49
CA ARG A 35 -8.40 -9.88 -22.95
C ARG A 35 -7.99 -8.70 -22.07
N ARG A 36 -7.05 -8.90 -21.15
CA ARG A 36 -6.55 -7.85 -20.25
C ARG A 36 -5.81 -6.75 -21.01
N ALA A 37 -5.03 -7.09 -22.04
CA ALA A 37 -4.34 -6.09 -22.85
C ALA A 37 -5.31 -5.17 -23.61
N VAL A 38 -6.38 -5.73 -24.17
CA VAL A 38 -7.41 -4.97 -24.91
C VAL A 38 -8.18 -4.03 -23.97
N ILE A 39 -8.63 -4.52 -22.81
CA ILE A 39 -9.30 -3.69 -21.78
C ILE A 39 -8.38 -2.55 -21.31
N LYS A 40 -7.09 -2.83 -21.09
CA LYS A 40 -6.10 -1.79 -20.70
C LYS A 40 -5.93 -0.73 -21.78
N LYS A 41 -5.81 -1.13 -23.06
CA LYS A 41 -5.67 -0.20 -24.20
C LYS A 41 -6.89 0.71 -24.31
N PHE A 42 -8.09 0.17 -24.12
CA PHE A 42 -9.33 0.93 -24.12
C PHE A 42 -9.42 1.92 -22.96
N LYS A 43 -9.16 1.49 -21.71
CA LYS A 43 -9.14 2.39 -20.54
C LYS A 43 -8.14 3.54 -20.70
N ARG A 44 -6.98 3.29 -21.31
CA ARG A 44 -5.99 4.34 -21.64
C ARG A 44 -6.53 5.33 -22.68
N SER A 45 -7.21 4.85 -23.71
CA SER A 45 -7.84 5.69 -24.74
C SER A 45 -8.89 6.63 -24.14
N ILE A 46 -9.80 6.10 -23.29
CA ILE A 46 -10.83 6.88 -22.61
C ILE A 46 -10.23 7.96 -21.68
N ARG A 47 -9.17 7.62 -20.93
CA ARG A 47 -8.47 8.60 -20.06
C ARG A 47 -7.79 9.71 -20.87
N ARG A 48 -7.27 9.41 -22.06
CA ARG A 48 -6.67 10.41 -22.96
C ARG A 48 -7.75 11.33 -23.53
N GLN A 49 -8.89 10.79 -23.95
CA GLN A 49 -10.02 11.58 -24.43
C GLN A 49 -10.59 12.49 -23.34
N ARG A 50 -10.73 12.01 -22.08
CA ARG A 50 -11.14 12.85 -20.95
C ARG A 50 -10.18 13.99 -20.65
N ARG A 51 -8.87 13.78 -20.79
CA ARG A 51 -7.88 14.87 -20.63
C ARG A 51 -7.99 15.92 -21.73
N VAL A 52 -8.19 15.49 -22.98
CA VAL A 52 -8.36 16.41 -24.12
C VAL A 52 -9.68 17.18 -23.99
N ALA A 53 -10.75 16.53 -23.53
CA ALA A 53 -12.03 17.19 -23.26
C ALA A 53 -11.93 18.22 -22.12
N ASN A 54 -11.25 17.87 -21.02
CA ASN A 54 -11.06 18.79 -19.88
C ASN A 54 -10.08 19.93 -20.18
N SER A 55 -9.21 19.82 -21.19
CA SER A 55 -8.37 20.93 -21.65
C SER A 55 -9.07 21.85 -22.66
N SER A 56 -10.24 21.49 -23.16
CA SER A 56 -10.94 22.20 -24.24
C SER A 56 -12.31 22.76 -23.85
N SER A 57 -12.73 22.68 -22.59
CA SER A 57 -14.03 23.22 -22.17
C SER A 57 -13.97 24.71 -21.80
N THR A 58 -14.20 25.58 -22.78
CA THR A 58 -15.03 26.79 -22.59
C THR A 58 -16.50 26.44 -22.84
N ILE A 59 -17.38 27.08 -22.06
CA ILE A 59 -18.83 26.87 -21.91
C ILE A 59 -19.59 26.87 -23.25
N SER A 60 -20.35 25.81 -23.55
CA SER A 60 -21.83 25.80 -23.64
C SER A 60 -22.39 24.52 -24.33
N ASP A 61 -23.64 24.24 -23.97
CA ASP A 61 -24.69 23.54 -24.70
C ASP A 61 -24.97 22.04 -24.49
N GLN A 62 -26.18 21.86 -23.95
CA GLN A 62 -26.96 20.66 -23.77
C GLN A 62 -27.39 20.09 -25.13
N THR A 63 -27.22 18.78 -25.30
CA THR A 63 -28.10 17.96 -26.14
C THR A 63 -28.46 16.70 -25.36
N VAL A 64 -29.69 16.71 -24.84
CA VAL A 64 -30.40 15.60 -24.22
C VAL A 64 -31.14 14.88 -25.35
N CYS A 65 -30.71 13.69 -25.76
CA CYS A 65 -31.59 12.74 -26.45
C CYS A 65 -31.10 11.28 -26.59
N GLU A 66 -29.88 10.91 -26.16
CA GLU A 66 -29.42 9.50 -26.18
C GLU A 66 -29.24 8.89 -24.79
N THR A 67 -29.49 9.67 -23.73
CA THR A 67 -29.19 9.29 -22.34
C THR A 67 -30.17 8.26 -21.77
N SER A 68 -31.44 8.22 -22.19
CA SER A 68 -32.42 7.33 -21.53
C SER A 68 -32.27 5.84 -21.88
N SER A 69 -31.82 5.49 -23.08
CA SER A 69 -31.62 4.08 -23.49
C SER A 69 -30.35 3.47 -22.88
N VAL A 70 -29.28 4.25 -22.79
CA VAL A 70 -28.00 3.83 -22.21
C VAL A 70 -28.08 3.70 -20.68
N VAL A 71 -28.84 4.57 -20.02
CA VAL A 71 -29.01 4.55 -18.55
C VAL A 71 -29.77 3.29 -18.10
N ILE A 72 -30.83 2.91 -18.79
CA ILE A 72 -31.64 1.71 -18.44
C ILE A 72 -30.83 0.41 -18.61
N GLN A 73 -29.98 0.31 -19.64
CA GLN A 73 -29.11 -0.86 -19.81
C GLN A 73 -27.99 -0.91 -18.76
N SER A 74 -27.42 0.25 -18.38
CA SER A 74 -26.37 0.33 -17.37
C SER A 74 -26.85 0.06 -15.94
N GLU A 75 -28.09 0.43 -15.61
CA GLU A 75 -28.71 0.13 -14.32
C GLU A 75 -29.03 -1.38 -14.19
N TYR A 76 -29.50 -2.02 -15.27
CA TYR A 76 -29.75 -3.47 -15.28
C TYR A 76 -28.46 -4.30 -15.12
N ASP A 77 -27.37 -3.88 -15.77
CA ASP A 77 -26.05 -4.51 -15.65
C ASP A 77 -25.40 -4.29 -14.26
N GLU A 78 -25.67 -3.13 -13.62
CA GLU A 78 -25.17 -2.82 -12.27
C GLU A 78 -25.94 -3.59 -11.18
N GLU A 79 -27.27 -3.71 -11.29
CA GLU A 79 -28.07 -4.55 -10.38
C GLU A 79 -27.71 -6.03 -10.49
N GLU A 80 -27.48 -6.54 -11.70
CA GLU A 80 -27.06 -7.94 -11.87
C GLU A 80 -25.65 -8.19 -11.32
N TRP A 81 -24.74 -7.21 -11.45
CA TRP A 81 -23.42 -7.26 -10.84
C TRP A 81 -23.48 -7.22 -9.31
N LEU A 82 -24.29 -6.33 -8.73
CA LEU A 82 -24.51 -6.24 -7.28
C LEU A 82 -25.15 -7.52 -6.71
N ARG A 83 -26.07 -8.15 -7.45
CA ARG A 83 -26.61 -9.48 -7.07
C ARG A 83 -25.53 -10.55 -7.07
N ARG A 84 -24.69 -10.62 -8.12
CA ARG A 84 -23.58 -11.59 -8.19
C ARG A 84 -22.55 -11.36 -7.08
N GLU A 85 -22.24 -10.11 -6.76
CA GLU A 85 -21.31 -9.78 -5.67
C GLU A 85 -21.91 -10.11 -4.29
N SER A 86 -23.20 -9.85 -4.08
CA SER A 86 -23.91 -10.20 -2.85
C SER A 86 -23.93 -11.72 -2.62
N VAL A 87 -24.22 -12.51 -3.65
CA VAL A 87 -24.17 -13.98 -3.60
C VAL A 87 -22.75 -14.45 -3.30
N ALA A 88 -21.73 -13.94 -3.99
CA ALA A 88 -20.33 -14.30 -3.74
C ALA A 88 -19.87 -13.93 -2.32
N ARG A 89 -20.30 -12.79 -1.78
CA ARG A 89 -20.03 -12.39 -0.38
C ARG A 89 -20.74 -13.31 0.61
N ALA A 90 -21.99 -13.67 0.37
CA ALA A 90 -22.72 -14.60 1.22
C ALA A 90 -22.11 -16.01 1.21
N GLU A 91 -21.68 -16.51 0.05
CA GLU A 91 -20.96 -17.78 -0.08
C GLU A 91 -19.60 -17.74 0.63
N PHE A 92 -18.86 -16.63 0.50
CA PHE A 92 -17.61 -16.43 1.21
C PHE A 92 -17.80 -16.43 2.73
N LEU A 93 -18.83 -15.73 3.23
CA LEU A 93 -19.16 -15.70 4.66
C LEU A 93 -19.57 -17.09 5.17
N LYS A 94 -20.42 -17.83 4.44
CA LYS A 94 -20.78 -19.21 4.78
C LYS A 94 -19.58 -20.16 4.79
N SER A 95 -18.69 -20.03 3.81
CA SER A 95 -17.45 -20.82 3.77
C SER A 95 -16.53 -20.49 4.94
N ASN A 96 -16.45 -19.21 5.34
CA ASN A 96 -15.63 -18.78 6.45
C ASN A 96 -16.24 -19.19 7.81
N GLU A 97 -17.57 -19.20 7.93
CA GLU A 97 -18.29 -19.69 9.09
C GLU A 97 -18.16 -21.22 9.22
N GLN A 98 -18.22 -21.98 8.12
CA GLN A 98 -17.89 -23.40 8.10
C GLN A 98 -16.44 -23.67 8.53
N LYS A 99 -15.48 -22.88 8.06
CA LYS A 99 -14.08 -22.99 8.50
C LYS A 99 -13.93 -22.65 9.99
N LYS A 100 -14.66 -21.64 10.48
CA LYS A 100 -14.64 -21.24 11.89
C LYS A 100 -15.26 -22.31 12.80
N ASN A 101 -16.35 -22.94 12.35
CA ASN A 101 -16.99 -24.04 13.08
C ASN A 101 -16.12 -25.31 13.11
N ASN A 102 -15.39 -25.60 12.02
CA ASN A 102 -14.40 -26.68 11.99
C ASN A 102 -13.19 -26.40 12.90
N ILE A 103 -12.79 -25.14 13.07
CA ILE A 103 -11.75 -24.75 14.03
C ILE A 103 -12.29 -24.81 15.48
N LEU A 104 -13.57 -24.49 15.69
CA LEU A 104 -14.22 -24.52 17.00
C LEU A 104 -14.41 -25.97 17.51
N SER A 105 -14.63 -26.94 16.62
CA SER A 105 -14.66 -28.37 16.97
C SER A 105 -13.30 -28.92 17.39
N ASP A 106 -12.19 -28.36 16.90
CA ASP A 106 -10.81 -28.72 17.31
C ASP A 106 -10.37 -28.00 18.60
N ALA A 107 -10.94 -26.83 18.91
CA ALA A 107 -10.62 -26.04 20.10
C ALA A 107 -11.32 -26.51 21.39
N SER A 108 -12.35 -27.37 21.30
CA SER A 108 -13.10 -27.89 22.45
C SER A 108 -12.29 -28.82 23.39
N LEU A 109 -11.01 -29.09 23.09
CA LEU A 109 -10.12 -29.90 23.94
C LEU A 109 -9.27 -29.09 24.94
N VAL A 110 -9.35 -27.74 24.94
CA VAL A 110 -8.43 -26.89 25.74
C VAL A 110 -9.16 -25.77 26.50
N GLU A 111 -10.35 -26.02 27.04
CA GLU A 111 -11.01 -25.09 27.96
C GLU A 111 -11.05 -25.65 29.38
N THR A 112 -9.94 -25.49 30.12
CA THR A 112 -10.00 -25.39 31.58
C THR A 112 -8.75 -24.71 32.11
N ILE A 113 -8.71 -23.38 32.24
CA ILE A 113 -8.14 -22.65 33.40
C ILE A 113 -8.78 -21.26 33.49
N ASN A 114 -9.34 -20.99 34.67
CA ASN A 114 -10.03 -19.80 35.14
C ASN A 114 -9.28 -18.47 34.96
N PHE A 115 -10.06 -17.41 34.75
CA PHE A 115 -9.70 -16.02 35.03
C PHE A 115 -9.56 -15.80 36.55
N GLY A 116 -8.40 -15.31 36.98
CA GLY A 116 -8.18 -14.81 38.34
C GLY A 116 -6.87 -14.03 38.47
N ASN A 117 -6.98 -12.73 38.77
CA ASN A 117 -5.98 -11.81 39.33
C ASN A 117 -4.58 -11.73 38.69
N ILE A 118 -4.27 -10.61 38.02
CA ILE A 118 -2.88 -10.17 37.81
C ILE A 118 -2.80 -8.64 38.02
N ASP A 119 -2.57 -8.27 39.28
CA ASP A 119 -1.74 -7.13 39.64
C ASP A 119 -0.28 -7.61 39.67
N ARG A 120 0.63 -6.77 39.14
CA ARG A 120 2.10 -6.91 38.99
C ARG A 120 2.60 -7.71 37.78
N ASP A 121 3.56 -7.09 37.10
CA ASP A 121 4.37 -7.54 35.97
C ASP A 121 3.71 -7.54 34.58
N VAL A 122 3.49 -6.33 34.04
CA VAL A 122 3.38 -6.12 32.58
C VAL A 122 4.77 -6.24 31.96
N SER A 123 5.26 -7.47 31.84
CA SER A 123 6.17 -7.84 30.77
C SER A 123 5.36 -7.86 29.47
N LEU A 124 5.64 -6.90 28.58
CA LEU A 124 5.12 -6.85 27.22
C LEU A 124 5.27 -8.23 26.58
N SER A 125 4.13 -8.83 26.27
CA SER A 125 3.91 -10.18 25.74
C SER A 125 5.13 -10.79 25.03
N ALA A 126 5.78 -11.73 25.72
CA ALA A 126 6.51 -12.82 25.10
C ALA A 126 5.50 -13.67 24.30
N ALA A 127 5.15 -13.22 23.10
CA ALA A 127 4.77 -14.15 22.05
C ALA A 127 6.01 -15.03 21.85
N GLU A 128 5.95 -16.26 22.36
CA GLU A 128 6.97 -17.32 22.30
C GLU A 128 8.21 -16.89 21.52
N VAL A 129 9.16 -16.26 22.21
CA VAL A 129 10.48 -16.05 21.61
C VAL A 129 11.00 -17.48 21.42
N PRO A 130 11.18 -17.96 20.17
CA PRO A 130 11.71 -19.30 19.97
C PRO A 130 13.01 -19.39 20.76
N ASN A 131 13.28 -20.55 21.37
CA ASN A 131 14.49 -20.84 22.16
C ASN A 131 15.74 -20.75 21.28
N VAL A 132 16.07 -19.55 20.81
CA VAL A 132 17.29 -19.25 20.07
C VAL A 132 18.36 -19.11 21.11
N ARG A 133 19.25 -20.10 21.18
CA ARG A 133 20.46 -19.99 21.99
C ARG A 133 21.22 -18.76 21.49
N ILE A 134 21.27 -17.70 22.28
CA ILE A 134 22.17 -16.57 22.00
C ILE A 134 23.57 -17.09 22.34
N TRP A 135 24.31 -17.55 21.33
CA TRP A 135 25.65 -18.10 21.51
C TRP A 135 26.65 -17.02 21.92
N ASN A 136 26.35 -15.74 21.67
CA ASN A 136 27.27 -14.65 21.96
C ASN A 136 26.56 -13.44 22.59
N ASN A 137 26.21 -13.56 23.87
CA ASN A 137 25.63 -12.47 24.69
C ASN A 137 26.51 -11.22 24.82
N LYS A 138 27.73 -11.23 24.27
CA LYS A 138 28.69 -10.12 24.38
C LYS A 138 28.78 -9.26 23.12
N VAL A 139 28.18 -9.68 22.00
CA VAL A 139 28.31 -8.97 20.71
C VAL A 139 26.92 -8.62 20.16
N SER A 140 26.71 -7.33 19.93
CA SER A 140 25.47 -6.82 19.33
C SER A 140 25.37 -7.24 17.87
N CYS A 141 24.14 -7.54 17.42
CA CYS A 141 23.87 -7.91 16.04
C CYS A 141 24.21 -6.75 15.10
N PRO A 142 25.08 -6.95 14.09
CA PRO A 142 25.52 -5.86 13.20
C PRO A 142 24.40 -5.31 12.31
N TYR A 143 23.37 -6.12 12.02
CA TYR A 143 22.20 -5.65 11.27
C TYR A 143 21.32 -4.78 12.16
N PHE A 144 20.96 -5.31 13.33
CA PHE A 144 20.04 -4.63 14.22
C PHE A 144 20.62 -3.37 14.85
N SER A 145 21.92 -3.35 15.19
CA SER A 145 22.56 -2.17 15.76
C SER A 145 22.60 -0.98 14.79
N ARG A 146 22.56 -1.24 13.48
CA ARG A 146 22.54 -0.18 12.45
C ARG A 146 21.13 0.34 12.16
N VAL A 147 20.17 -0.56 11.98
CA VAL A 147 18.83 -0.21 11.47
C VAL A 147 17.68 -0.60 12.39
N GLY A 148 17.91 -1.21 13.55
CA GLY A 148 16.84 -1.67 14.45
C GLY A 148 16.03 -2.86 13.92
N SER A 149 16.51 -3.53 12.87
CA SER A 149 15.88 -4.72 12.28
C SER A 149 16.93 -5.72 11.81
N CYS A 150 16.62 -7.01 11.90
CA CYS A 150 17.53 -8.09 11.54
C CYS A 150 16.82 -9.11 10.63
N PRO A 151 17.45 -9.56 9.52
CA PRO A 151 16.89 -10.60 8.66
C PRO A 151 16.61 -11.94 9.37
N HIS A 152 17.42 -12.26 10.38
CA HIS A 152 17.39 -13.53 11.10
C HIS A 152 16.54 -13.49 12.39
N TYR A 153 16.04 -12.32 12.78
CA TYR A 153 15.19 -12.17 13.96
C TYR A 153 13.72 -12.49 13.63
N PRO A 154 12.96 -13.18 14.52
CA PRO A 154 13.34 -13.68 15.85
C PRO A 154 13.87 -15.12 15.86
N GLN A 155 13.87 -15.84 14.73
CA GLN A 155 13.96 -17.30 14.73
C GLN A 155 15.38 -17.90 14.64
N SER A 156 16.37 -17.17 14.12
CA SER A 156 17.70 -17.74 13.83
C SER A 156 18.88 -16.81 14.16
N CYS A 157 18.65 -15.60 14.64
CA CYS A 157 19.73 -14.70 14.98
C CYS A 157 20.37 -15.08 16.32
N THR A 158 21.68 -15.32 16.32
CA THR A 158 22.45 -15.73 17.50
C THR A 158 23.14 -14.57 18.23
N PHE A 159 23.00 -13.34 17.70
CA PHE A 159 23.57 -12.12 18.27
C PHE A 159 22.55 -11.38 19.13
N LEU A 160 23.05 -10.49 20.00
CA LEU A 160 22.21 -9.71 20.90
C LEU A 160 21.47 -8.57 20.16
N HIS A 161 20.19 -8.41 20.47
CA HIS A 161 19.33 -7.34 19.98
C HIS A 161 18.87 -6.44 21.13
N GLU A 162 19.61 -5.36 21.38
CA GLU A 162 19.31 -4.44 22.48
C GLU A 162 18.29 -3.38 22.04
N LEU A 163 17.11 -3.40 22.65
CA LEU A 163 16.14 -2.32 22.51
C LEU A 163 16.42 -1.25 23.58
N PRO A 164 16.68 0.01 23.21
CA PRO A 164 16.94 1.06 24.18
C PRO A 164 15.68 1.41 24.97
N GLU A 165 15.80 1.55 26.29
CA GLU A 165 14.70 2.01 27.15
C GLU A 165 14.32 3.48 26.88
N LYS A 166 15.31 4.27 26.43
CA LYS A 166 15.18 5.68 26.06
C LYS A 166 15.86 5.91 24.72
N SER A 167 15.12 6.42 23.76
CA SER A 167 15.63 6.84 22.45
C SER A 167 14.76 7.96 21.91
N SER A 168 15.33 8.82 21.08
CA SER A 168 14.57 9.79 20.29
C SER A 168 14.02 9.19 18.99
N THR A 169 14.40 7.94 18.66
CA THR A 169 13.99 7.29 17.42
C THR A 169 13.02 6.13 17.69
N LEU A 170 11.92 6.15 16.94
CA LEU A 170 10.85 5.17 16.95
C LEU A 170 10.83 4.42 15.62
N LEU A 171 10.68 3.09 15.67
CA LEU A 171 10.45 2.23 14.52
C LEU A 171 9.03 1.67 14.57
N ILE A 172 8.31 1.85 13.47
CA ILE A 172 7.04 1.18 13.19
C ILE A 172 7.26 0.21 12.03
N SER A 173 7.23 -1.09 12.32
CA SER A 173 7.57 -2.12 11.34
C SER A 173 6.42 -2.41 10.38
N ASN A 174 6.70 -2.51 9.07
CA ASN A 174 5.79 -3.02 8.03
C ASN A 174 4.38 -2.39 8.02
N ILE A 175 4.31 -1.08 8.31
CA ILE A 175 3.06 -0.30 8.32
C ILE A 175 2.69 0.19 6.91
N PHE A 176 3.68 0.57 6.10
CA PHE A 176 3.44 0.87 4.69
C PHE A 176 3.45 -0.43 3.89
N ARG A 177 2.30 -0.83 3.36
CA ARG A 177 2.17 -2.06 2.58
C ARG A 177 1.72 -1.74 1.18
N HIS A 178 2.48 -2.26 0.22
CA HIS A 178 2.15 -2.18 -1.17
C HIS A 178 2.63 -3.46 -1.86
N PHE A 179 1.83 -4.01 -2.77
CA PHE A 179 2.12 -5.28 -3.45
C PHE A 179 3.45 -5.21 -4.25
N ALA A 180 3.77 -4.07 -4.85
CA ALA A 180 5.06 -3.81 -5.50
C ALA A 180 6.29 -3.93 -4.59
N LEU A 181 6.12 -3.81 -3.27
CA LEU A 181 7.20 -4.02 -2.30
C LEU A 181 7.25 -5.48 -1.81
N VAL A 182 6.18 -6.25 -2.05
CA VAL A 182 6.15 -7.67 -1.73
C VAL A 182 6.96 -8.37 -2.81
N GLU A 183 7.99 -9.11 -2.38
CA GLU A 183 8.67 -10.05 -3.26
C GLU A 183 7.60 -10.93 -3.95
N PRO A 184 7.70 -11.19 -5.27
CA PRO A 184 6.86 -12.18 -5.90
C PRO A 184 7.20 -13.53 -5.27
N CYS A 185 6.55 -13.86 -4.15
CA CYS A 185 6.31 -15.24 -3.80
C CYS A 185 5.50 -15.75 -4.98
N LEU A 186 6.10 -16.44 -5.94
CA LEU A 186 5.49 -17.43 -6.85
C LEU A 186 6.44 -17.67 -8.03
N ASN A 187 6.94 -18.89 -8.04
CA ASN A 187 7.81 -19.50 -9.04
C ASN A 187 7.13 -19.68 -10.43
N GLU A 188 6.15 -18.84 -10.83
CA GLU A 188 5.35 -19.11 -12.04
C GLU A 188 4.95 -17.87 -12.87
N SER A 189 5.43 -16.67 -12.54
CA SER A 189 5.33 -15.52 -13.45
C SER A 189 6.70 -14.91 -13.65
N SER A 190 7.16 -14.80 -14.90
CA SER A 190 8.38 -14.08 -15.22
C SER A 190 8.37 -12.70 -14.57
N GLU A 191 9.51 -12.27 -14.03
CA GLU A 191 9.68 -10.96 -13.37
C GLU A 191 9.16 -9.80 -14.24
N GLU A 192 9.19 -9.99 -15.56
CA GLU A 192 8.63 -9.13 -16.59
C GLU A 192 7.11 -8.91 -16.46
N ASP A 193 6.33 -9.96 -16.16
CA ASP A 193 4.87 -9.88 -16.04
C ASP A 193 4.43 -9.18 -14.72
N VAL A 194 5.27 -9.18 -13.67
CA VAL A 194 5.02 -8.47 -12.40
C VAL A 194 5.32 -6.97 -12.53
N TRP A 195 6.41 -6.61 -13.19
CA TRP A 195 6.76 -5.20 -13.45
C TRP A 195 5.82 -4.54 -14.48
N LEU A 196 5.09 -5.32 -15.27
CA LEU A 196 4.02 -4.87 -16.17
C LEU A 196 2.67 -4.59 -15.47
N LEU A 197 2.55 -4.87 -14.17
CA LEU A 197 1.30 -4.72 -13.42
C LEU A 197 1.15 -3.39 -12.68
N TYR A 198 2.23 -2.69 -12.33
CA TYR A 198 2.15 -1.43 -11.60
C TYR A 198 3.01 -0.34 -12.20
N ASP A 199 2.47 0.88 -12.18
CA ASP A 199 3.22 2.07 -12.52
C ASP A 199 4.02 2.49 -11.27
N LYS A 200 5.33 2.75 -11.41
CA LYS A 200 6.14 3.35 -10.32
C LYS A 200 5.51 4.66 -9.84
N PHE A 201 4.78 5.34 -10.71
CA PHE A 201 3.99 6.52 -10.37
C PHE A 201 2.86 6.20 -9.38
N GLU A 202 2.12 5.11 -9.56
CA GLU A 202 1.00 4.71 -8.69
C GLU A 202 1.50 4.36 -7.27
N LEU A 203 2.57 3.57 -7.19
CA LEU A 203 3.25 3.28 -5.91
C LEU A 203 3.66 4.56 -5.18
N TYR A 204 4.23 5.53 -5.91
CA TYR A 204 4.66 6.78 -5.32
C TYR A 204 3.47 7.65 -4.87
N GLN A 205 2.35 7.61 -5.59
CA GLN A 205 1.14 8.33 -5.22
C GLN A 205 0.53 7.75 -3.94
N GLU A 206 0.39 6.42 -3.84
CA GLU A 206 -0.07 5.75 -2.62
C GLU A 206 0.88 6.01 -1.44
N PHE A 207 2.19 6.06 -1.69
CA PHE A 207 3.17 6.50 -0.71
C PHE A 207 2.94 7.95 -0.26
N CYS A 208 2.66 8.89 -1.17
CA CYS A 208 2.39 10.29 -0.82
C CYS A 208 1.17 10.39 0.12
N ASP A 209 0.09 9.71 -0.22
CA ASP A 209 -1.14 9.72 0.57
C ASP A 209 -0.90 9.13 1.97
N PHE A 210 -0.20 7.99 2.04
CA PHE A 210 0.25 7.38 3.30
C PHE A 210 1.15 8.32 4.11
N PHE A 211 2.11 8.99 3.47
CA PHE A 211 3.07 9.85 4.13
C PHE A 211 2.39 11.03 4.81
N ILE A 212 1.44 11.68 4.12
CA ILE A 212 0.69 12.82 4.67
C ILE A 212 -0.13 12.40 5.90
N ASP A 213 -0.79 11.25 5.82
CA ASP A 213 -1.62 10.70 6.88
C ASP A 213 -0.79 10.36 8.13
N ILE A 214 0.29 9.57 7.96
CA ILE A 214 1.14 9.17 9.08
C ILE A 214 1.93 10.34 9.66
N GLU A 215 2.39 11.29 8.84
CA GLU A 215 3.12 12.46 9.31
C GLU A 215 2.23 13.32 10.22
N LYS A 216 0.96 13.53 9.84
CA LYS A 216 -0.01 14.26 10.64
C LYS A 216 -0.19 13.60 12.01
N GLN A 217 -0.42 12.29 12.03
CA GLN A 217 -0.63 11.55 13.28
C GLN A 217 0.62 11.57 14.18
N LEU A 218 1.82 11.48 13.60
CA LEU A 218 3.07 11.47 14.35
C LEU A 218 3.43 12.84 14.94
N LYS A 219 3.03 13.93 14.28
CA LYS A 219 3.22 15.31 14.77
C LYS A 219 2.40 15.62 16.03
N GLU A 220 1.32 14.88 16.29
CA GLU A 220 0.51 15.04 17.52
C GLU A 220 1.32 14.72 18.79
N PHE A 221 2.34 13.85 18.69
CA PHE A 221 3.17 13.45 19.83
C PHE A 221 4.39 14.33 20.07
N GLY A 222 4.80 15.14 19.08
CA GLY A 222 5.98 15.99 19.21
C GLY A 222 6.57 16.46 17.89
N LYS A 223 7.67 17.21 17.97
CA LYS A 223 8.33 17.79 16.79
C LYS A 223 9.22 16.77 16.10
N LEU A 224 8.86 16.39 14.88
CA LEU A 224 9.63 15.48 14.04
C LEU A 224 10.92 16.14 13.53
N LYS A 225 12.07 15.52 13.81
CA LYS A 225 13.36 15.82 13.16
C LYS A 225 13.51 15.07 11.84
N LYS A 226 13.08 13.81 11.81
CA LYS A 226 13.21 12.95 10.64
C LYS A 226 12.03 11.99 10.56
N LEU A 227 11.53 11.81 9.34
CA LEU A 227 10.53 10.80 9.02
C LEU A 227 10.99 10.06 7.76
N ILE A 228 11.26 8.77 7.88
CA ILE A 228 11.70 7.91 6.80
C ILE A 228 10.71 6.77 6.64
N VAL A 229 10.23 6.57 5.41
CA VAL A 229 9.47 5.38 5.02
C VAL A 229 10.32 4.55 4.08
N CYS A 230 10.44 3.26 4.35
CA CYS A 230 11.31 2.36 3.60
C CYS A 230 10.58 1.69 2.43
N GLN A 231 11.22 1.70 1.27
CA GLN A 231 10.81 1.00 0.04
C GLN A 231 11.63 -0.25 -0.23
N ASN A 232 12.27 -0.81 0.80
CA ASN A 232 12.96 -2.09 0.71
C ASN A 232 11.97 -3.20 0.29
N THR A 233 12.43 -4.15 -0.52
CA THR A 233 11.68 -5.38 -0.85
C THR A 233 11.88 -6.45 0.22
N VAL A 234 13.04 -6.44 0.90
CA VAL A 234 13.39 -7.40 1.94
C VAL A 234 12.43 -7.35 3.14
N ARG A 235 11.95 -8.54 3.56
CA ARG A 235 10.92 -8.72 4.60
C ARG A 235 11.16 -7.92 5.88
N HIS A 236 12.41 -7.82 6.34
CA HIS A 236 12.76 -7.19 7.61
C HIS A 236 12.79 -5.66 7.57
N LEU A 237 12.88 -5.02 6.38
CA LEU A 237 12.89 -3.56 6.21
C LEU A 237 11.69 -3.02 5.42
N ARG A 238 10.98 -3.89 4.70
CA ARG A 238 9.87 -3.51 3.85
C ARG A 238 8.81 -2.74 4.63
N GLY A 239 8.49 -1.54 4.15
CA GLY A 239 7.40 -0.75 4.72
C GLY A 239 7.66 -0.22 6.13
N ASN A 240 8.89 -0.32 6.62
CA ASN A 240 9.27 0.21 7.91
C ASN A 240 9.24 1.73 7.89
N VAL A 241 8.70 2.33 8.94
CA VAL A 241 8.70 3.77 9.16
C VAL A 241 9.58 4.07 10.37
N TYR A 242 10.57 4.93 10.16
CA TYR A 242 11.44 5.44 11.21
C TYR A 242 11.10 6.90 11.46
N VAL A 243 10.97 7.23 12.73
CA VAL A 243 10.60 8.57 13.20
C VAL A 243 11.61 9.01 14.22
N GLU A 244 12.29 10.13 13.98
CA GLU A 244 13.14 10.78 14.96
C GLU A 244 12.44 12.02 15.51
N TYR A 245 12.21 12.04 16.80
CA TYR A 245 11.63 13.17 17.53
C TYR A 245 12.72 14.13 18.04
N SER A 246 12.30 15.34 18.39
CA SER A 246 13.23 16.33 18.94
C SER A 246 13.70 15.95 20.33
N LYS A 247 12.80 15.36 21.13
CA LYS A 247 13.04 14.88 22.50
C LYS A 247 12.75 13.38 22.63
N GLN A 248 13.40 12.72 23.58
CA GLN A 248 13.18 11.28 23.86
C GLN A 248 11.78 11.02 24.46
N ASP A 249 11.27 11.95 25.27
CA ASP A 249 9.94 11.82 25.88
C ASP A 249 8.80 11.85 24.83
N GLU A 250 8.97 12.63 23.76
CA GLU A 250 8.04 12.66 22.62
C GLU A 250 7.99 11.31 21.90
N ALA A 251 9.15 10.68 21.69
CA ALA A 251 9.23 9.34 21.10
C ALA A 251 8.59 8.28 22.00
N ARG A 252 8.77 8.38 23.32
CA ARG A 252 8.12 7.49 24.30
C ARG A 252 6.60 7.69 24.32
N ALA A 253 6.13 8.93 24.28
CA ALA A 253 4.71 9.25 24.19
C ALA A 253 4.09 8.70 22.90
N ALA A 254 4.78 8.83 21.76
CA ALA A 254 4.36 8.24 20.49
C ALA A 254 4.32 6.70 20.55
N MET A 255 5.33 6.06 21.17
CA MET A 255 5.35 4.61 21.34
C MET A 255 4.12 4.13 22.10
N VAL A 256 3.85 4.70 23.28
CA VAL A 256 2.71 4.31 24.11
C VAL A 256 1.39 4.66 23.43
N GLY A 257 1.29 5.85 22.84
CA GLY A 257 0.08 6.33 22.21
C GLY A 257 -0.34 5.52 20.99
N LEU A 258 0.62 5.02 20.20
CA LEU A 258 0.36 4.22 19.00
C LEU A 258 0.26 2.72 19.28
N TYR A 259 0.72 2.23 20.44
CA TYR A 259 0.73 0.81 20.76
C TYR A 259 -0.69 0.21 20.72
N GLY A 260 -0.87 -0.82 19.89
CA GLY A 260 -2.15 -1.51 19.72
C GLY A 260 -3.20 -0.75 18.91
N ARG A 261 -2.92 0.47 18.43
CA ARG A 261 -3.83 1.20 17.54
C ARG A 261 -3.93 0.51 16.19
N TRP A 262 -5.07 0.70 15.51
CA TRP A 262 -5.32 0.13 14.20
C TRP A 262 -5.01 1.12 13.07
N TYR A 263 -4.30 0.64 12.06
CA TYR A 263 -4.08 1.34 10.80
C TYR A 263 -4.18 0.37 9.63
N ASN A 264 -5.03 0.68 8.64
CA ASN A 264 -5.26 -0.16 7.47
C ASN A 264 -5.44 -1.66 7.82
N ARG A 265 -6.35 -1.95 8.77
CA ARG A 265 -6.66 -3.30 9.26
C ARG A 265 -5.50 -4.05 9.95
N MET A 266 -4.52 -3.32 10.47
CA MET A 266 -3.44 -3.88 11.26
C MET A 266 -3.28 -3.18 12.59
N GLN A 267 -2.85 -3.91 13.61
CA GLN A 267 -2.37 -3.31 14.84
C GLN A 267 -0.93 -2.82 14.68
N ILE A 268 -0.66 -1.66 15.28
CA ILE A 268 0.65 -1.02 15.29
C ILE A 268 1.38 -1.40 16.59
N TYR A 269 2.61 -1.90 16.45
CA TYR A 269 3.50 -2.19 17.58
C TYR A 269 4.81 -1.42 17.41
N PRO A 270 4.82 -0.13 17.78
CA PRO A 270 6.00 0.70 17.65
C PRO A 270 7.04 0.31 18.71
N ARG A 271 8.32 0.46 18.39
CA ARG A 271 9.44 0.19 19.32
C ARG A 271 10.47 1.30 19.26
N LEU A 272 11.08 1.62 20.40
CA LEU A 272 12.24 2.50 20.44
C LEU A 272 13.45 1.77 19.86
N VAL A 273 14.23 2.48 19.05
CA VAL A 273 15.44 1.94 18.40
C VAL A 273 16.56 2.97 18.47
N SER A 274 17.81 2.52 18.47
CA SER A 274 18.96 3.40 18.26
C SER A 274 19.42 3.23 16.81
N VAL A 275 19.43 4.31 16.03
CA VAL A 275 19.78 4.27 14.61
C VAL A 275 20.82 5.34 14.30
N ASN A 276 21.97 4.90 13.77
CA ASN A 276 22.99 5.79 13.26
C ASN A 276 22.71 6.09 11.79
N TRP A 277 22.15 7.27 11.49
CA TRP A 277 21.66 7.61 10.16
C TRP A 277 22.71 7.56 9.04
N THR A 278 23.97 7.85 9.35
CA THR A 278 25.07 7.79 8.38
C THR A 278 25.30 6.38 7.86
N ASP A 279 25.08 5.39 8.73
CA ASP A 279 25.43 3.99 8.48
C ASP A 279 24.19 3.14 8.19
N ALA A 280 23.00 3.65 8.52
CA ALA A 280 21.72 2.99 8.29
C ALA A 280 21.25 3.13 6.84
N LEU A 281 21.58 4.24 6.17
CA LEU A 281 21.12 4.53 4.82
C LEU A 281 22.00 3.82 3.78
N CYS A 282 21.36 3.23 2.77
CA CYS A 282 22.09 2.70 1.62
C CYS A 282 22.59 3.85 0.73
N ASN A 283 23.88 4.17 0.81
CA ASN A 283 24.47 5.28 0.05
C ASN A 283 24.28 5.17 -1.47
N GLU A 284 24.41 3.97 -2.02
CA GLU A 284 24.19 3.69 -3.44
C GLU A 284 22.75 4.02 -3.84
N PHE A 285 21.78 3.54 -3.05
CA PHE A 285 20.36 3.81 -3.27
C PHE A 285 20.03 5.30 -3.13
N VAL A 286 20.56 5.96 -2.10
CA VAL A 286 20.30 7.38 -1.87
C VAL A 286 20.83 8.23 -3.03
N ARG A 287 22.01 7.91 -3.57
CA ARG A 287 22.65 8.65 -4.67
C ARG A 287 22.05 8.36 -6.04
N PHE A 288 21.83 7.09 -6.36
CA PHE A 288 21.47 6.67 -7.73
C PHE A 288 20.03 6.18 -7.87
N LYS A 289 19.28 6.11 -6.76
CA LYS A 289 17.94 5.48 -6.69
C LYS A 289 17.94 4.03 -7.19
N LYS A 290 19.09 3.37 -7.11
CA LYS A 290 19.35 1.98 -7.50
C LYS A 290 20.33 1.39 -6.49
N CYS A 291 20.17 0.10 -6.20
CA CYS A 291 21.11 -0.64 -5.37
C CYS A 291 21.29 -2.04 -5.98
N GLU A 292 22.53 -2.40 -6.28
CA GLU A 292 22.89 -3.72 -6.82
C GLU A 292 22.49 -4.86 -5.87
N ARG A 293 22.50 -4.62 -4.56
CA ARG A 293 22.13 -5.64 -3.55
C ARG A 293 20.63 -5.94 -3.55
N ASN A 294 19.78 -4.98 -3.91
CA ASN A 294 18.32 -5.03 -3.90
C ASN A 294 17.71 -5.94 -2.81
N ASN A 295 17.42 -7.21 -3.14
CA ASN A 295 16.79 -8.24 -2.29
C ASN A 295 17.71 -8.80 -1.17
N THR A 296 18.97 -8.39 -1.11
CA THR A 296 19.93 -8.75 -0.06
C THR A 296 20.40 -7.53 0.72
N CYS A 297 19.91 -6.33 0.38
CA CYS A 297 20.31 -5.11 1.06
C CYS A 297 19.74 -5.07 2.47
N TYR A 298 20.62 -4.89 3.46
CA TYR A 298 20.28 -4.75 4.88
C TYR A 298 20.26 -3.27 5.34
N LEU A 299 20.44 -2.34 4.41
CA LEU A 299 20.42 -0.90 4.65
C LEU A 299 19.11 -0.29 4.15
N LEU A 300 18.73 0.85 4.71
CA LEU A 300 17.47 1.51 4.43
C LEU A 300 17.45 2.10 3.02
N HIS A 301 16.41 1.77 2.26
CA HIS A 301 16.05 2.40 0.99
C HIS A 301 14.89 3.35 1.26
N PRO A 302 15.13 4.65 1.50
CA PRO A 302 14.05 5.59 1.79
C PRO A 302 13.25 5.93 0.54
N PHE A 303 11.93 6.08 0.67
CA PHE A 303 11.16 6.86 -0.29
C PHE A 303 11.65 8.31 -0.31
N GLN A 304 11.49 8.97 -1.46
CA GLN A 304 11.69 10.42 -1.51
C GLN A 304 10.46 11.06 -0.87
N ASN A 305 10.62 11.70 0.29
CA ASN A 305 9.50 12.38 0.94
C ASN A 305 8.87 13.39 -0.04
N PRO A 306 7.52 13.48 -0.08
CA PRO A 306 6.85 14.46 -0.91
C PRO A 306 7.37 15.84 -0.49
N THR A 307 8.05 16.53 -1.39
CA THR A 307 8.43 17.92 -1.12
C THR A 307 7.13 18.70 -1.01
N SER A 308 6.96 19.42 0.09
CA SER A 308 6.00 20.52 0.15
C SER A 308 6.46 21.50 -0.93
N LYS A 309 5.96 21.33 -2.16
CA LYS A 309 6.15 22.34 -3.21
C LYS A 309 5.79 23.66 -2.55
N ARG A 310 6.76 24.58 -2.51
CA ARG A 310 6.50 25.98 -2.16
C ARG A 310 5.27 26.35 -2.97
N ARG A 311 4.19 26.72 -2.28
CA ARG A 311 3.07 27.42 -2.90
C ARG A 311 3.69 28.67 -3.51
N THR A 312 4.02 28.61 -4.79
CA THR A 312 4.27 29.77 -5.65
C THR A 312 2.96 30.11 -6.31
#